data_AF-A0A1D2RC70-F1
#
_entry.id   AF-A0A1D2RC70-F1
#
_cell.length_a   1.000
_cell.length_b   1.000
_cell.length_c   1.000
_cell.angle_alpha   90.00
_cell.angle_beta   90.00
_cell.angle_gamma   90.00
#
_symmetry.space_group_name_H-M   'P 1'
#
loop_
_entity.id
_entity.type
_entity.pdbx_description
1 polymer ?
#
loop_
_entity_poly.entity_id
_entity_poly.type
_entity_poly.pdbx_seq_one_letter_code
_entity_poly.pdbx_strand_id
1 'polypeptide(L)'
;MEKEEYDIPRILSNNKELTEKDILTLLVLMKQGRITNPQLLEELNLKGANLSDPNSAAHYRKKLEKLGVVEGYHAKINWTKVGYPTEFIAVATSNKNDILLDIERGHIAAVKEYRKETGSSMLVIPVGDNGEKVILKDVIFGGEKPIAVITGIATDDWAATAYANFYLPKRYPGIDVLMLLVKRSGIREFEFQDKFLESIIPVLFKGKEELEECMAMFKKGFRWDLLKHTEK
;
A
#
# COMPACT_ATOMS: atom_id res chain seq x y z
N MET A 1 25.72 17.19 19.08
CA MET A 1 24.84 16.00 19.09
C MET A 1 25.14 15.26 17.81
N GLU A 2 25.90 14.16 17.88
CA GLU A 2 26.06 13.26 16.74
C GLU A 2 24.66 12.82 16.28
N LYS A 3 24.40 12.91 14.98
CA LYS A 3 23.19 12.35 14.39
C LYS A 3 23.29 10.84 14.61
N GLU A 4 22.50 10.29 15.52
CA GLU A 4 22.39 8.83 15.66
C GLU A 4 21.93 8.28 14.30
N GLU A 5 22.79 7.52 13.62
CA GLU A 5 22.53 7.01 12.29
C GLU A 5 21.82 5.65 12.41
N TYR A 6 20.54 5.62 12.03
CA TYR A 6 19.75 4.39 11.96
C TYR A 6 20.03 3.71 10.62
N ASP A 7 20.55 2.49 10.65
CA ASP A 7 20.80 1.65 9.46
C ASP A 7 19.49 1.02 8.98
N ILE A 8 18.62 1.85 8.41
CA ILE A 8 17.33 1.44 7.84
C ILE A 8 17.47 0.30 6.82
N PRO A 9 18.43 0.32 5.88
CA PRO A 9 18.60 -0.77 4.92
C PRO A 9 18.79 -2.13 5.59
N ARG A 10 19.59 -2.20 6.66
CA ARG A 10 19.78 -3.45 7.41
C ARG A 10 18.54 -3.91 8.16
N ILE A 11 17.75 -2.97 8.71
CA ILE A 11 16.52 -3.28 9.45
C ILE A 11 15.43 -3.84 8.53
N LEU A 12 15.40 -3.39 7.27
CA LEU A 12 14.32 -3.74 6.34
C LEU A 12 14.40 -5.16 5.77
N SER A 13 15.57 -5.83 5.82
CA SER A 13 15.75 -7.15 5.22
C SER A 13 16.05 -8.24 6.24
N ASN A 14 15.19 -9.25 6.29
CA ASN A 14 15.48 -10.52 6.93
C ASN A 14 16.14 -11.53 5.96
N ASN A 15 16.35 -11.16 4.69
CA ASN A 15 17.01 -12.02 3.71
C ASN A 15 18.53 -11.85 3.78
N LYS A 16 19.22 -12.95 4.13
CA LYS A 16 20.68 -12.99 4.31
C LYS A 16 21.48 -12.88 3.00
N GLU A 17 20.84 -13.04 1.85
CA GLU A 17 21.48 -12.89 0.53
C GLU A 17 21.50 -11.43 0.03
N LEU A 18 20.74 -10.55 0.69
CA LEU A 18 20.65 -9.13 0.38
C LEU A 18 21.61 -8.33 1.27
N THR A 19 22.41 -7.49 0.63
CA THR A 19 23.33 -6.55 1.26
C THR A 19 22.64 -5.20 1.50
N GLU A 20 23.24 -4.35 2.33
CA GLU A 20 22.77 -2.98 2.56
C GLU A 20 22.56 -2.20 1.25
N LYS A 21 23.50 -2.34 0.31
CA LYS A 21 23.45 -1.71 -1.02
C LYS A 21 22.32 -2.25 -1.89
N ASP A 22 21.98 -3.53 -1.75
CA ASP A 22 20.80 -4.10 -2.40
C ASP A 22 19.53 -3.41 -1.87
N ILE A 23 19.41 -3.24 -0.55
CA ILE A 23 18.22 -2.61 0.05
C ILE A 23 18.15 -1.11 -0.26
N LEU A 24 19.27 -0.39 -0.23
CA LEU A 24 19.34 1.00 -0.69
C LEU A 24 18.88 1.13 -2.14
N THR A 25 19.29 0.19 -2.99
CA THR A 25 18.86 0.14 -4.40
C THR A 25 17.35 -0.06 -4.49
N LEU A 26 16.76 -0.98 -3.70
CA LEU A 26 15.31 -1.16 -3.64
C LEU A 26 14.58 0.13 -3.23
N LEU A 27 15.04 0.82 -2.19
CA LEU A 27 14.42 2.07 -1.72
C LEU A 27 14.41 3.17 -2.79
N VAL A 28 15.48 3.26 -3.60
CA VAL A 28 15.52 4.20 -4.73
C VAL A 28 14.56 3.75 -5.83
N LEU A 29 14.54 2.46 -6.19
CA LEU A 29 13.68 1.93 -7.24
C LEU A 29 12.19 2.00 -6.90
N MET A 30 11.80 1.84 -5.62
CA MET A 30 10.42 2.01 -5.16
C MET A 30 9.92 3.43 -5.45
N LYS A 31 10.76 4.44 -5.24
CA LYS A 31 10.45 5.84 -5.55
C LYS A 31 10.50 6.12 -7.05
N GLN A 32 11.47 5.55 -7.76
CA GLN A 32 11.68 5.81 -9.19
C GLN A 32 12.15 4.56 -9.94
N GLY A 33 11.20 3.73 -10.36
CA GLY A 33 11.50 2.49 -11.08
C GLY A 33 12.20 2.67 -12.43
N ARG A 34 11.92 3.76 -13.15
CA ARG A 34 12.53 4.08 -14.47
C ARG A 34 13.75 5.00 -14.36
N ILE A 35 14.57 4.81 -13.34
CA ILE A 35 15.79 5.60 -13.12
C ILE A 35 16.95 5.10 -14.00
N THR A 36 17.74 6.02 -14.57
CA THR A 36 18.93 5.65 -15.35
C THR A 36 20.07 5.18 -14.45
N ASN A 37 21.05 4.43 -14.97
CA ASN A 37 22.18 3.97 -14.14
C ASN A 37 23.03 5.11 -13.55
N PRO A 38 23.33 6.20 -14.29
CA PRO A 38 24.03 7.35 -13.71
C PRO A 38 23.25 8.03 -12.58
N GLN A 39 21.93 8.20 -12.74
CA GLN A 39 21.09 8.78 -11.69
C GLN A 39 20.94 7.84 -10.49
N LEU A 40 20.85 6.53 -10.73
CA LEU A 40 20.81 5.55 -9.64
C LEU A 40 22.11 5.59 -8.82
N LEU A 41 23.26 5.71 -9.48
CA LEU A 41 24.55 5.87 -8.80
C LEU A 41 24.55 7.11 -7.89
N GLU A 42 24.10 8.25 -8.43
CA GLU A 42 24.01 9.52 -7.69
C GLU A 42 23.13 9.37 -6.44
N GLU A 43 21.91 8.87 -6.60
CA GLU A 43 20.96 8.63 -5.49
C GLU A 43 21.49 7.64 -4.44
N LEU A 44 22.18 6.58 -4.88
CA LEU A 44 22.80 5.62 -3.97
C LEU A 44 23.95 6.24 -3.18
N ASN A 45 24.77 7.07 -3.81
CA ASN A 45 25.88 7.75 -3.15
C ASN A 45 25.41 8.84 -2.18
N LEU A 46 24.32 9.55 -2.49
CA LEU A 46 23.64 10.46 -1.55
C LEU A 46 23.13 9.73 -0.30
N LYS A 47 22.92 8.42 -0.40
CA LYS A 47 22.49 7.54 0.70
C LYS A 47 23.63 6.74 1.32
N GLY A 48 24.89 7.07 1.03
CA GLY A 48 26.05 6.45 1.66
C GLY A 48 26.57 5.17 1.02
N ALA A 49 26.07 4.76 -0.16
CA ALA A 49 26.51 3.52 -0.80
C ALA A 49 27.97 3.52 -1.30
N ASN A 50 28.58 4.71 -1.45
CA ASN A 50 29.99 4.91 -1.82
C ASN A 50 30.44 4.06 -3.02
N LEU A 51 29.70 4.13 -4.11
CA LEU A 51 29.96 3.44 -5.37
C LEU A 51 30.77 4.31 -6.33
N SER A 52 31.68 3.68 -7.07
CA SER A 52 32.63 4.33 -7.98
C SER A 52 32.07 4.64 -9.36
N ASP A 53 31.13 3.83 -9.87
CA ASP A 53 30.74 3.88 -11.28
C ASP A 53 29.29 3.39 -11.52
N PRO A 54 28.66 3.78 -12.66
CA PRO A 54 27.29 3.40 -12.96
C PRO A 54 27.05 1.90 -13.21
N ASN A 55 28.08 1.13 -13.58
CA ASN A 55 27.93 -0.32 -13.78
C ASN A 55 27.77 -1.04 -12.44
N SER A 56 28.43 -0.55 -11.39
CA SER A 56 28.24 -1.00 -10.02
C SER A 56 26.79 -0.80 -9.56
N ALA A 57 26.17 0.35 -9.85
CA ALA A 57 24.74 0.58 -9.57
C ALA A 57 23.82 -0.34 -10.38
N ALA A 58 24.16 -0.58 -11.66
CA ALA A 58 23.41 -1.50 -12.52
C ALA A 58 23.48 -2.96 -12.03
N HIS A 59 24.60 -3.37 -11.42
CA HIS A 59 24.78 -4.70 -10.86
C HIS A 59 23.74 -5.00 -9.76
N TYR A 60 23.55 -4.09 -8.80
CA TYR A 60 22.58 -4.29 -7.71
C TYR A 60 21.15 -4.40 -8.23
N ARG A 61 20.76 -3.55 -9.19
CA ARG A 61 19.46 -3.66 -9.87
C ARG A 61 19.26 -5.02 -10.53
N LYS A 62 20.22 -5.44 -11.36
CA LYS A 62 20.16 -6.74 -12.06
C LYS A 62 20.13 -7.93 -11.11
N LYS A 63 20.87 -7.85 -10.00
CA LYS A 63 20.86 -8.88 -8.96
C LYS A 63 19.45 -9.02 -8.36
N LEU A 64 18.82 -7.91 -7.97
CA LEU A 64 17.48 -7.89 -7.40
C LEU A 64 16.41 -8.43 -8.36
N GLU A 65 16.50 -8.08 -9.65
CA GLU A 65 15.64 -8.61 -10.71
C GLU A 65 15.85 -10.12 -10.88
N LYS A 66 17.10 -10.58 -10.93
CA LYS A 66 17.44 -12.00 -11.09
C LYS A 66 16.96 -12.85 -9.90
N LEU A 67 16.99 -12.29 -8.69
CA LEU A 67 16.49 -12.96 -7.48
C LEU A 67 14.96 -12.92 -7.36
N GLY A 68 14.25 -12.24 -8.27
CA GLY A 68 12.80 -12.06 -8.19
C GLY A 68 12.35 -11.11 -7.08
N VAL A 69 13.27 -10.36 -6.45
CA VAL A 69 12.93 -9.34 -5.46
C VAL A 69 12.27 -8.13 -6.13
N VAL A 70 12.71 -7.81 -7.35
CA VAL A 70 12.02 -6.86 -8.24
C VAL A 70 11.27 -7.67 -9.29
N GLU A 71 9.96 -7.78 -9.13
CA GLU A 71 9.08 -8.52 -10.03
C GLU A 71 8.65 -7.71 -11.26
N GLY A 72 8.70 -6.36 -11.17
CA GLY A 72 8.31 -5.49 -12.26
C GLY A 72 8.38 -4.01 -11.93
N TYR A 73 8.25 -3.18 -12.98
CA TYR A 73 8.21 -1.72 -12.87
C TYR A 73 6.86 -1.21 -13.38
N HIS A 74 6.02 -0.80 -12.44
CA HIS A 74 4.65 -0.38 -12.73
C HIS A 74 4.49 1.14 -12.71
N ALA A 75 3.51 1.64 -13.46
CA ALA A 75 3.14 3.05 -13.41
C ALA A 75 2.25 3.32 -12.18
N LYS A 76 2.55 4.38 -11.44
CA LYS A 76 1.66 4.89 -10.39
C LYS A 76 0.50 5.64 -11.05
N ILE A 77 -0.72 5.12 -10.91
CA ILE A 77 -1.91 5.68 -11.54
C ILE A 77 -2.60 6.68 -10.61
N ASN A 78 -2.94 7.84 -11.14
CA ASN A 78 -3.80 8.80 -10.45
C ASN A 78 -5.27 8.45 -10.71
N TRP A 79 -5.83 7.58 -9.86
CA TRP A 79 -7.20 7.09 -9.99
C TRP A 79 -8.27 8.19 -9.97
N THR A 80 -8.06 9.25 -9.19
CA THR A 80 -8.95 10.43 -9.19
C THR A 80 -9.03 11.07 -10.57
N LYS A 81 -7.90 11.20 -11.27
CA LYS A 81 -7.87 11.77 -12.65
C LYS A 81 -8.43 10.80 -13.70
N VAL A 82 -8.47 9.51 -13.41
CA VAL A 82 -9.09 8.47 -14.27
C VAL A 82 -10.62 8.41 -14.06
N GLY A 83 -11.17 9.08 -13.03
CA GLY A 83 -12.60 9.08 -12.73
C GLY A 83 -13.02 8.12 -11.62
N TYR A 84 -12.07 7.63 -10.82
CA TYR A 84 -12.32 6.84 -9.60
C TYR A 84 -11.78 7.59 -8.37
N PRO A 85 -12.44 8.68 -7.95
CA PRO A 85 -11.96 9.53 -6.86
C PRO A 85 -12.15 8.91 -5.47
N THR A 86 -13.07 7.95 -5.32
CA THR A 86 -13.48 7.44 -4.02
C THR A 86 -12.76 6.14 -3.72
N GLU A 87 -11.95 6.12 -2.66
CA GLU A 87 -11.38 4.90 -2.10
C GLU A 87 -12.24 4.43 -0.91
N PHE A 88 -12.49 3.12 -0.81
CA PHE A 88 -13.32 2.58 0.25
C PHE A 88 -12.79 1.24 0.77
N ILE A 89 -13.21 0.93 1.99
CA ILE A 89 -13.05 -0.36 2.65
C ILE A 89 -14.44 -0.82 3.07
N ALA A 90 -14.85 -2.01 2.66
CA ALA A 90 -16.05 -2.68 3.17
C ALA A 90 -15.62 -3.85 4.06
N VAL A 91 -16.12 -3.86 5.29
CA VAL A 91 -15.89 -4.94 6.25
C VAL A 91 -17.20 -5.70 6.38
N ALA A 92 -17.25 -6.90 5.84
CA ALA A 92 -18.38 -7.80 6.00
C ALA A 92 -18.17 -8.67 7.23
N THR A 93 -19.22 -8.83 8.02
CA THR A 93 -19.26 -9.70 9.21
C THR A 93 -20.49 -10.59 9.15
N SER A 94 -20.43 -11.76 9.76
CA SER A 94 -21.57 -12.67 9.84
C SER A 94 -21.37 -13.66 10.98
N ASN A 95 -22.48 -14.18 11.51
CA ASN A 95 -22.46 -15.31 12.43
C ASN A 95 -22.14 -16.66 11.74
N LYS A 96 -22.03 -16.66 10.40
CA LYS A 96 -21.71 -17.85 9.59
C LYS A 96 -20.39 -17.63 8.86
N ASN A 97 -19.31 -18.23 9.37
CA ASN A 97 -17.97 -18.11 8.77
C ASN A 97 -17.91 -18.54 7.30
N ASP A 98 -18.66 -19.57 6.92
CA ASP A 98 -18.67 -20.07 5.53
C ASP A 98 -19.09 -19.00 4.53
N ILE A 99 -20.05 -18.14 4.89
CA ILE A 99 -20.51 -17.05 4.01
C ILE A 99 -19.39 -16.03 3.76
N LEU A 100 -18.57 -15.76 4.77
CA LEU A 100 -17.46 -14.81 4.65
C LEU A 100 -16.32 -15.37 3.82
N LEU A 101 -16.03 -16.66 3.96
CA LEU A 101 -15.10 -17.37 3.08
C LEU A 101 -15.62 -17.41 1.63
N ASP A 102 -16.93 -17.53 1.44
CA ASP A 102 -17.55 -17.51 0.11
C ASP A 102 -17.45 -16.14 -0.59
N ILE A 103 -17.23 -15.05 0.15
CA ILE A 103 -16.90 -13.74 -0.45
C ILE A 103 -15.55 -13.81 -1.17
N GLU A 104 -14.51 -14.32 -0.50
CA GLU A 104 -13.17 -14.48 -1.09
C GLU A 104 -13.18 -15.50 -2.24
N ARG A 105 -13.81 -16.67 -2.03
CA ARG A 105 -13.96 -17.68 -3.10
C ARG A 105 -14.68 -17.11 -4.32
N GLY A 106 -15.78 -16.39 -4.09
CA GLY A 106 -16.55 -15.74 -5.13
C GLY A 106 -15.75 -14.66 -5.86
N HIS A 107 -14.91 -13.90 -5.17
CA HIS A 107 -13.98 -12.95 -5.78
C HIS A 107 -12.96 -13.64 -6.69
N ILE A 108 -12.27 -14.68 -6.22
CA ILE A 108 -11.28 -15.43 -7.01
C ILE A 108 -11.94 -16.01 -8.27
N ALA A 109 -13.14 -16.58 -8.14
CA ALA A 109 -13.89 -17.10 -9.28
C ALA A 109 -14.26 -15.99 -10.27
N ALA A 110 -14.73 -14.84 -9.78
CA ALA A 110 -15.08 -13.69 -10.60
C ALA A 110 -13.86 -13.12 -11.35
N VAL A 111 -12.71 -13.00 -10.70
CA VAL A 111 -11.45 -12.54 -11.33
C VAL A 111 -11.04 -13.48 -12.46
N LYS A 112 -11.10 -14.80 -12.24
CA LYS A 112 -10.77 -15.80 -13.27
C LYS A 112 -11.67 -15.70 -14.49
N GLU A 113 -12.99 -15.67 -14.27
CA GLU A 113 -13.95 -15.58 -15.38
C GLU A 113 -13.84 -14.23 -16.10
N TYR A 114 -13.78 -13.12 -15.36
CA TYR A 114 -13.67 -11.78 -15.95
C TYR A 114 -12.41 -11.64 -16.80
N ARG A 115 -11.26 -12.16 -16.33
CA ARG A 115 -10.02 -12.17 -17.11
C ARG A 115 -10.12 -13.03 -18.36
N LYS A 116 -10.78 -14.20 -18.27
CA LYS A 116 -11.02 -15.08 -19.41
C LYS A 116 -11.84 -14.39 -20.49
N GLU A 117 -12.89 -13.67 -20.12
CA GLU A 117 -13.81 -13.03 -21.07
C GLU A 117 -13.29 -11.70 -21.63
N THR A 118 -12.56 -10.91 -20.83
CA THR A 118 -12.17 -9.53 -21.20
C THR A 118 -10.69 -9.37 -21.51
N GLY A 119 -9.83 -10.31 -21.10
CA GLY A 119 -8.38 -10.16 -21.10
C GLY A 119 -7.83 -9.15 -20.08
N SER A 120 -8.70 -8.48 -19.30
CA SER A 120 -8.32 -7.47 -18.32
C SER A 120 -7.65 -8.09 -17.09
N SER A 121 -6.66 -7.39 -16.54
CA SER A 121 -6.06 -7.68 -15.23
C SER A 121 -6.81 -7.02 -14.06
N MET A 122 -7.84 -6.22 -14.34
CA MET A 122 -8.63 -5.49 -13.34
C MET A 122 -10.09 -5.89 -13.42
N LEU A 123 -10.66 -6.28 -12.27
CA LEU A 123 -12.08 -6.59 -12.14
C LEU A 123 -12.88 -5.31 -11.89
N VAL A 124 -13.76 -4.97 -12.84
CA VAL A 124 -14.68 -3.83 -12.74
C VAL A 124 -16.09 -4.34 -12.51
N ILE A 125 -16.73 -3.86 -11.44
CA ILE A 125 -18.10 -4.22 -11.05
C ILE A 125 -19.00 -3.01 -11.31
N PRO A 126 -19.93 -3.08 -12.28
CA PRO A 126 -20.99 -2.08 -12.40
C PRO A 126 -21.98 -2.25 -11.24
N VAL A 127 -22.37 -1.13 -10.63
CA VAL A 127 -23.26 -1.11 -9.45
C VAL A 127 -24.50 -0.24 -9.64
N GLY A 128 -24.59 0.48 -10.75
CA GLY A 128 -25.76 1.28 -11.13
C GLY A 128 -25.90 1.43 -12.65
N ASP A 129 -27.10 1.80 -13.07
CA ASP A 129 -27.47 1.92 -14.48
C ASP A 129 -26.91 3.19 -15.15
N ASN A 130 -26.46 4.17 -14.37
CA ASN A 130 -25.89 5.42 -14.90
C ASN A 130 -24.36 5.34 -15.09
N GLY A 131 -23.80 4.12 -15.00
CA GLY A 131 -22.38 3.86 -15.22
C GLY A 131 -21.53 3.89 -13.95
N GLU A 132 -22.15 3.91 -12.77
CA GLU A 132 -21.49 3.77 -11.46
C GLU A 132 -20.75 2.45 -11.38
N LYS A 133 -19.46 2.51 -11.03
CA LYS A 133 -18.56 1.35 -11.06
C LYS A 133 -17.64 1.33 -9.87
N VAL A 134 -17.26 0.11 -9.51
CA VAL A 134 -16.22 -0.18 -8.52
C VAL A 134 -15.12 -1.02 -9.17
N ILE A 135 -13.87 -0.71 -8.85
CA ILE A 135 -12.71 -1.55 -9.12
C ILE A 135 -12.24 -2.11 -7.79
N LEU A 136 -12.17 -3.44 -7.68
CA LEU A 136 -11.67 -4.10 -6.49
C LEU A 136 -10.14 -4.09 -6.49
N LYS A 137 -9.55 -3.69 -5.37
CA LYS A 137 -8.12 -3.81 -5.09
C LYS A 137 -7.79 -5.15 -4.47
N ASP A 138 -8.56 -5.53 -3.43
CA ASP A 138 -8.34 -6.78 -2.71
C ASP A 138 -9.62 -7.25 -2.00
N VAL A 139 -9.72 -8.55 -1.77
CA VAL A 139 -10.79 -9.21 -1.00
C VAL A 139 -10.15 -10.32 -0.17
N ILE A 140 -10.21 -10.17 1.15
CA ILE A 140 -9.49 -11.03 2.10
C ILE A 140 -10.47 -11.61 3.11
N PHE A 141 -10.44 -12.93 3.32
CA PHE A 141 -11.10 -13.56 4.45
C PHE A 141 -10.19 -13.58 5.70
N GLY A 142 -10.73 -13.17 6.85
CA GLY A 142 -10.00 -13.03 8.12
C GLY A 142 -9.64 -14.33 8.82
N GLY A 143 -9.92 -15.49 8.23
CA GLY A 143 -9.59 -16.80 8.78
C GLY A 143 -10.31 -17.09 10.09
N GLU A 144 -9.59 -17.02 11.21
CA GLU A 144 -10.13 -17.26 12.55
C GLU A 144 -11.11 -16.17 13.00
N LYS A 145 -10.98 -14.95 12.46
CA LYS A 145 -11.92 -13.86 12.73
C LYS A 145 -13.07 -13.91 11.73
N PRO A 146 -14.33 -13.79 12.18
CA PRO A 146 -15.51 -13.80 11.32
C PRO A 146 -15.66 -12.48 10.56
N ILE A 147 -14.65 -12.13 9.76
CA ILE A 147 -14.63 -10.91 8.95
C ILE A 147 -14.15 -11.22 7.53
N ALA A 148 -14.71 -10.52 6.55
CA ALA A 148 -14.11 -10.37 5.23
C ALA A 148 -13.87 -8.88 4.96
N VAL A 149 -12.68 -8.54 4.47
CA VAL A 149 -12.26 -7.17 4.19
C VAL A 149 -12.13 -7.00 2.69
N ILE A 150 -12.86 -6.03 2.15
CA ILE A 150 -12.85 -5.69 0.74
C ILE A 150 -12.32 -4.27 0.61
N THR A 151 -11.33 -4.07 -0.24
CA THR A 151 -10.80 -2.74 -0.55
C THR A 151 -10.98 -2.44 -2.02
N GLY A 152 -11.27 -1.19 -2.35
CA GLY A 152 -11.54 -0.80 -3.72
C GLY A 152 -11.54 0.70 -3.94
N ILE A 153 -11.75 1.05 -5.20
CA ILE A 153 -12.00 2.42 -5.66
C ILE A 153 -13.31 2.46 -6.45
N ALA A 154 -13.97 3.60 -6.42
CA ALA A 154 -15.30 3.80 -6.97
C ALA A 154 -15.37 5.13 -7.72
N THR A 155 -16.32 5.21 -8.67
CA THR A 155 -16.59 6.42 -9.44
C THR A 155 -17.04 7.60 -8.57
N ASP A 156 -17.67 7.31 -7.44
CA ASP A 156 -18.12 8.25 -6.43
C ASP A 156 -18.47 7.53 -5.11
N ASP A 157 -18.89 8.31 -4.11
CA ASP A 157 -19.30 7.80 -2.79
C ASP A 157 -20.59 6.94 -2.87
N TRP A 158 -21.47 7.22 -3.84
CA TRP A 158 -22.69 6.44 -4.04
C TRP A 158 -22.37 5.06 -4.61
N ALA A 159 -21.48 4.96 -5.58
CA ALA A 159 -21.03 3.70 -6.16
C ALA A 159 -20.40 2.79 -5.08
N ALA A 160 -19.56 3.36 -4.21
CA ALA A 160 -19.01 2.63 -3.05
C ALA A 160 -20.13 2.14 -2.12
N THR A 161 -21.10 3.00 -1.81
CA THR A 161 -22.26 2.67 -0.97
C THR A 161 -23.10 1.56 -1.60
N ALA A 162 -23.36 1.66 -2.91
CA ALA A 162 -24.18 0.71 -3.64
C ALA A 162 -23.53 -0.67 -3.68
N TYR A 163 -22.21 -0.71 -3.87
CA TYR A 163 -21.45 -1.93 -3.74
C TYR A 163 -21.54 -2.53 -2.34
N ALA A 164 -21.23 -1.75 -1.31
CA ALA A 164 -21.12 -2.25 0.06
C ALA A 164 -22.47 -2.66 0.66
N ASN A 165 -23.51 -1.84 0.49
CA ASN A 165 -24.76 -1.98 1.23
C ASN A 165 -25.87 -2.68 0.42
N PHE A 166 -25.74 -2.78 -0.90
CA PHE A 166 -26.75 -3.44 -1.74
C PHE A 166 -26.18 -4.62 -2.52
N TYR A 167 -25.07 -4.43 -3.24
CA TYR A 167 -24.49 -5.50 -4.05
C TYR A 167 -24.01 -6.67 -3.19
N LEU A 168 -23.22 -6.39 -2.14
CA LEU A 168 -22.68 -7.44 -1.26
C LEU A 168 -23.79 -8.20 -0.51
N PRO A 169 -24.74 -7.57 0.23
CA PRO A 169 -25.77 -8.32 0.96
C PRO A 169 -26.74 -9.06 0.04
N LYS A 170 -26.99 -8.55 -1.17
CA LYS A 170 -27.78 -9.26 -2.18
C LYS A 170 -27.09 -10.53 -2.66
N ARG A 171 -25.77 -10.47 -2.86
CA ARG A 171 -24.97 -11.62 -3.34
C ARG A 171 -24.67 -12.62 -2.23
N TYR A 172 -24.53 -12.14 -1.00
CA TYR A 172 -24.19 -12.93 0.18
C TYR A 172 -25.20 -12.65 1.30
N PRO A 173 -26.40 -13.26 1.25
CA PRO A 173 -27.44 -12.99 2.23
C PRO A 173 -27.01 -13.37 3.66
N GLY A 174 -27.26 -12.47 4.62
CA GLY A 174 -26.94 -12.71 6.04
C GLY A 174 -25.56 -12.21 6.48
N ILE A 175 -24.94 -11.32 5.69
CA ILE A 175 -23.81 -10.51 6.14
C ILE A 175 -24.29 -9.14 6.59
N ASP A 176 -23.59 -8.57 7.57
CA ASP A 176 -23.64 -7.17 7.93
C ASP A 176 -22.39 -6.48 7.37
N VAL A 177 -22.55 -5.33 6.72
CA VAL A 177 -21.44 -4.61 6.09
C VAL A 177 -21.24 -3.24 6.74
N LEU A 178 -20.02 -2.99 7.19
CA LEU A 178 -19.54 -1.66 7.57
C LEU A 178 -18.72 -1.09 6.40
N MET A 179 -19.11 0.07 5.89
CA MET A 179 -18.36 0.79 4.87
C MET A 179 -17.58 1.96 5.47
N LEU A 180 -16.31 2.08 5.10
CA LEU A 180 -15.43 3.18 5.41
C LEU A 180 -14.98 3.85 4.11
N LEU A 181 -15.20 5.17 4.00
CA LEU A 181 -14.61 5.96 2.91
C LEU A 181 -13.24 6.46 3.35
N VAL A 182 -12.21 6.14 2.57
CA VAL A 182 -10.83 6.56 2.84
C VAL A 182 -10.64 7.98 2.32
N LYS A 183 -10.97 8.97 3.16
CA LYS A 183 -10.81 10.39 2.82
C LYS A 183 -9.40 10.92 3.09
N ARG A 184 -8.63 10.26 3.94
CA ARG A 184 -7.34 10.73 4.47
C ARG A 184 -6.40 9.55 4.65
N SER A 185 -5.18 9.65 4.11
CA SER A 185 -4.12 8.66 4.36
C SER A 185 -2.77 9.34 4.48
N GLY A 186 -2.12 9.20 5.64
CA GLY A 186 -0.77 9.74 5.87
C GLY A 186 0.33 8.94 5.16
N ILE A 187 0.06 7.67 4.85
CA ILE A 187 0.94 6.75 4.15
C ILE A 187 0.15 6.08 3.03
N ARG A 188 0.72 5.95 1.83
CA ARG A 188 0.10 5.23 0.72
C ARG A 188 1.18 4.54 -0.09
N GLU A 189 1.00 3.23 -0.36
CA GLU A 189 2.00 2.40 -1.03
C GLU A 189 3.41 2.55 -0.41
N PHE A 190 3.49 2.47 0.93
CA PHE A 190 4.72 2.66 1.72
C PHE A 190 5.38 4.07 1.64
N GLU A 191 4.77 5.03 0.95
CA GLU A 191 5.27 6.41 0.86
C GLU A 191 4.52 7.36 1.80
N PHE A 192 5.28 8.21 2.49
CA PHE A 192 4.71 9.31 3.27
C PHE A 192 4.07 10.35 2.36
N GLN A 193 2.88 10.80 2.73
CA GLN A 193 2.12 11.79 1.96
C GLN A 193 2.40 13.18 2.52
N ASP A 194 3.66 13.63 2.48
CA ASP A 194 4.14 14.84 3.18
C ASP A 194 3.27 16.07 2.93
N LYS A 195 2.95 16.38 1.65
CA LYS A 195 2.07 17.51 1.31
C LYS A 195 0.68 17.38 1.94
N PHE A 196 0.13 16.17 2.00
CA PHE A 196 -1.15 15.92 2.64
C PHE A 196 -1.05 16.08 4.15
N LEU A 197 0.00 15.50 4.77
CA LEU A 197 0.27 15.60 6.20
C LEU A 197 0.40 17.06 6.63
N GLU A 198 1.21 17.86 5.92
CA GLU A 198 1.36 19.30 6.14
C GLU A 198 0.02 20.04 6.03
N SER A 199 -0.82 19.68 5.05
CA SER A 199 -2.13 20.32 4.88
C SER A 199 -3.14 20.00 5.98
N ILE A 200 -3.02 18.83 6.63
CA ILE A 200 -4.02 18.35 7.59
C ILE A 200 -3.63 18.62 9.05
N ILE A 201 -2.34 18.82 9.33
CA ILE A 201 -1.86 19.17 10.68
C ILE A 201 -2.66 20.34 11.29
N PRO A 202 -2.87 21.49 10.61
CA PRO A 202 -3.62 22.61 11.17
C PRO A 202 -5.11 22.31 11.43
N VAL A 203 -5.66 21.27 10.80
CA VAL A 203 -7.07 20.86 10.95
C VAL A 203 -7.25 19.89 12.11
N LEU A 204 -6.26 19.03 12.35
CA LEU A 204 -6.33 17.99 13.39
C LEU A 204 -5.80 18.47 14.75
N PHE A 205 -4.81 19.36 14.76
CA PHE A 205 -4.17 19.83 15.97
C PHE A 205 -4.54 21.29 16.22
N LYS A 206 -4.92 21.62 17.46
CA LYS A 206 -5.31 22.97 17.89
C LYS A 206 -4.11 23.92 18.07
N GLY A 207 -2.90 23.44 17.79
CA GLY A 207 -1.65 24.20 17.87
C GLY A 207 -0.43 23.30 17.74
N LYS A 208 0.74 23.92 17.68
CA LYS A 208 2.03 23.20 17.58
C LYS A 208 2.32 22.36 18.82
N GLU A 209 1.90 22.82 20.00
CA GLU A 209 2.11 22.15 21.28
C GLU A 209 1.46 20.76 21.32
N GLU A 210 0.20 20.62 20.89
CA GLU A 210 -0.51 19.33 20.86
C GLU A 210 0.16 18.31 19.92
N LEU A 211 0.68 18.77 18.78
CA LEU A 211 1.47 17.94 17.87
C LEU A 211 2.79 17.50 18.51
N GLU A 212 3.50 18.43 19.16
CA GLU A 212 4.76 18.15 19.86
C GLU A 212 4.57 17.16 21.03
N GLU A 213 3.46 17.25 21.76
CA GLU A 213 3.07 16.27 22.79
C GLU A 213 2.86 14.88 22.19
N CYS A 214 2.14 14.77 21.08
CA CYS A 214 1.93 13.50 20.38
C CYS A 214 3.26 12.90 19.88
N MET A 215 4.14 13.73 19.32
CA MET A 215 5.48 13.32 18.91
C MET A 215 6.34 12.86 20.10
N ALA A 216 6.24 13.54 21.25
CA ALA A 216 6.96 13.17 22.46
C ALA A 216 6.46 11.83 23.03
N MET A 217 5.14 11.61 23.04
CA MET A 217 4.54 10.32 23.43
C MET A 217 5.04 9.19 22.53
N PHE A 218 5.02 9.39 21.21
CA PHE A 218 5.58 8.41 20.27
C PHE A 218 7.06 8.16 20.54
N LYS A 219 7.87 9.22 20.68
CA LYS A 219 9.31 9.11 20.95
C LYS A 219 9.60 8.30 22.21
N LYS A 220 8.81 8.48 23.27
CA LYS A 220 8.94 7.75 24.54
C LYS A 220 8.53 6.28 24.44
N GLY A 221 7.47 5.98 23.69
CA GLY A 221 6.92 4.62 23.55
C GLY A 221 7.60 3.78 22.47
N PHE A 222 8.23 4.41 21.48
CA PHE A 222 8.85 3.72 20.36
C PHE A 222 10.23 3.18 20.74
N ARG A 223 10.48 1.93 20.36
CA ARG A 223 11.72 1.18 20.67
C ARG A 223 12.86 1.57 19.73
N TRP A 224 13.32 2.82 19.82
CA TRP A 224 14.45 3.35 19.03
C TRP A 224 15.73 2.53 19.22
N ASP A 225 15.92 1.97 20.41
CA ASP A 225 17.05 1.09 20.75
C ASP A 225 17.13 -0.14 19.84
N LEU A 226 15.99 -0.67 19.37
CA LEU A 226 15.96 -1.81 18.45
C LEU A 226 16.35 -1.44 17.01
N LEU A 227 16.39 -0.15 16.67
CA LEU A 227 16.86 0.33 15.37
C LEU A 227 18.35 0.71 15.39
N LYS A 228 18.99 0.73 16.57
CA LYS A 228 20.40 1.10 16.68
C LYS A 228 21.26 -0.06 16.22
N HIS A 229 22.33 0.28 15.49
CA HIS A 229 23.35 -0.68 15.10
C HIS A 229 23.98 -1.30 16.35
N THR A 230 23.78 -2.61 16.56
CA THR A 230 24.60 -3.39 17.49
C THR A 230 25.72 -4.01 16.67
N GLU A 231 26.95 -3.53 16.88
CA GLU A 231 28.13 -4.27 16.43
C GLU A 231 28.09 -5.66 17.08
N LYS A 232 28.10 -6.70 16.23
CA LYS A 232 28.43 -8.07 16.62
C LYS A 232 29.55 -8.54 15.71
#